data_AF-A0A8S3A6J8-F1
#
_entry.id   AF-A0A8S3A6J8-F1
#
_cell.length_a   1.000
_cell.length_b   1.000
_cell.length_c   1.000
_cell.angle_alpha   90.00
_cell.angle_beta   90.00
_cell.angle_gamma   90.00
#
_symmetry.space_group_name_H-M   'P 1'
#
loop_
_entity.id
_entity.type
_entity.pdbx_description
1 polymer ?
#
loop_
_entity_poly.entity_id
_entity_poly.type
_entity_poly.pdbx_seq_one_letter_code
_entity_poly.pdbx_strand_id
1 'polypeptide(L)' 'KAQHLGKVVIMATNEPPLSDFYIACRDRDVEFVKQMLEKAEYDLNRLEPNNSTPLHAACYYGHK' A
#
# COMPACT_ATOMS: atom_id res chain seq x y z
N LYS A 1 3.03 21.73 8.42
CA LYS A 1 2.92 20.82 9.59
C LYS A 1 2.35 19.50 9.03
N ALA A 2 3.02 18.37 8.91
CA ALA A 2 4.35 17.86 9.24
C ALA A 2 4.85 17.09 7.98
N GLN A 3 6.08 17.27 7.47
CA GLN A 3 7.31 16.58 7.87
C GLN A 3 7.16 15.07 8.14
N HIS A 4 7.36 14.26 7.10
CA HIS A 4 8.15 13.03 7.22
C HIS A 4 8.88 12.71 5.92
N LEU A 5 9.72 13.64 5.46
CA LEU A 5 10.73 13.32 4.44
C LEU A 5 11.98 12.75 5.12
N GLY A 6 11.84 11.58 5.71
CA GLY A 6 12.96 10.77 6.15
C GLY A 6 13.51 10.01 4.95
N LYS A 7 14.62 10.50 4.36
CA LYS A 7 15.41 9.71 3.42
C LYS A 7 15.89 8.46 4.15
N VAL A 8 15.19 7.35 4.00
CA VAL A 8 15.71 6.03 4.31
C VAL A 8 16.47 5.58 3.08
N VAL A 9 17.80 5.49 3.21
CA VAL A 9 18.65 4.83 2.20
C VAL A 9 18.31 3.34 2.29
N ILE A 10 17.40 2.89 1.42
CA ILE A 10 17.08 1.47 1.24
C ILE A 10 17.95 0.93 0.10
N MET A 11 18.67 -0.13 0.42
CA MET A 11 19.48 -0.93 -0.49
C MET A 11 18.58 -1.30 -1.68
N ALA A 12 18.94 -0.86 -2.88
CA ALA A 12 18.07 -0.97 -4.05
C ALA A 12 17.81 -2.45 -4.40
N THR A 13 16.65 -2.94 -4.00
CA THR A 13 16.02 -4.08 -4.68
C THR A 13 15.67 -3.61 -6.08
N ASN A 14 15.92 -4.41 -7.10
CA ASN A 14 15.62 -4.07 -8.51
C ASN A 14 14.10 -4.12 -8.81
N GLU A 15 13.27 -4.09 -7.77
CA GLU A 15 11.82 -4.17 -7.83
C GLU A 15 11.21 -2.78 -7.65
N PRO A 16 10.12 -2.45 -8.37
CA PRO A 16 9.46 -1.17 -8.20
C PRO A 16 8.91 -1.04 -6.77
N PRO A 17 8.78 0.18 -6.23
CA PRO A 17 8.20 0.37 -4.90
C PRO A 17 6.76 -0.11 -4.86
N LEU A 18 6.31 -0.51 -3.66
CA LEU A 18 4.93 -0.89 -3.43
C LEU A 18 4.00 0.31 -3.62
N SER A 19 2.77 0.09 -4.10
CA SER A 19 1.76 1.14 -4.17
C SER A 19 1.31 1.62 -2.79
N ASP A 20 0.99 2.91 -2.67
CA ASP A 20 0.49 3.50 -1.42
C ASP A 20 -0.79 2.83 -0.93
N PHE A 21 -1.69 2.43 -1.85
CA PHE A 21 -2.91 1.71 -1.51
C PHE A 21 -2.63 0.31 -0.95
N TYR A 22 -1.66 -0.42 -1.52
CA TYR A 22 -1.22 -1.69 -0.95
C TYR A 22 -0.66 -1.52 0.46
N ILE A 23 0.19 -0.51 0.68
CA ILE A 23 0.76 -0.20 2.00
C ILE A 23 -0.36 0.13 3.01
N ALA A 24 -1.35 0.93 2.61
CA ALA A 24 -2.49 1.26 3.46
C ALA A 24 -3.31 0.02 3.86
N CYS A 25 -3.58 -0.90 2.92
CA CYS A 25 -4.24 -2.17 3.21
C CYS A 25 -3.42 -3.06 4.15
N ARG A 26 -2.09 -3.11 3.96
CA ARG A 26 -1.14 -3.85 4.80
C ARG A 26 -1.12 -3.34 6.24
N ASP A 27 -1.13 -2.02 6.42
CA ASP A 27 -0.94 -1.36 7.72
C ASP A 27 -2.27 -0.99 8.41
N ARG A 28 -3.40 -1.38 7.82
CA ARG A 28 -4.76 -1.08 8.31
C ARG A 28 -5.06 0.43 8.40
N ASP A 29 -4.58 1.21 7.45
CA ASP A 29 -4.98 2.62 7.32
C ASP A 29 -6.39 2.73 6.71
N VAL A 30 -7.39 2.46 7.54
CA VAL A 30 -8.81 2.39 7.13
C VAL A 30 -9.31 3.72 6.58
N GLU A 31 -8.82 4.85 7.09
CA GLU A 31 -9.26 6.16 6.64
C GLU A 31 -8.79 6.43 5.22
N PHE A 32 -7.51 6.18 4.94
CA PHE A 32 -6.96 6.31 3.59
C PHE A 32 -7.62 5.33 2.62
N VAL A 33 -7.80 4.06 3.00
CA VAL A 33 -8.46 3.05 2.15
C VAL A 33 -9.87 3.48 1.79
N LYS A 34 -10.67 3.99 2.74
CA LYS A 34 -12.02 4.50 2.47
C LYS A 34 -12.02 5.68 1.51
N GLN A 35 -11.19 6.70 1.79
CA GLN A 35 -11.08 7.87 0.92
C GLN A 35 -10.72 7.48 -0.51
N MET A 36 -9.88 6.46 -0.65
CA MET A 36 -9.42 6.01 -1.96
C MET A 36 -10.47 5.21 -2.72
N LEU A 37 -11.21 4.36 -2.01
CA LEU A 37 -12.34 3.61 -2.57
C LEU A 37 -13.47 4.54 -3.04
N GLU A 38 -13.73 5.63 -2.30
CA GLU A 38 -14.74 6.63 -2.67
C GLU A 38 -14.42 7.37 -3.97
N LYS A 39 -13.13 7.62 -4.23
CA LYS A 39 -12.69 8.31 -5.45
C LYS A 39 -12.54 7.39 -6.66
N ALA A 40 -12.58 6.07 -6.46
CA ALA A 40 -12.38 5.05 -7.50
C ALA A 40 -11.08 5.24 -8.31
N GLU A 41 -10.05 5.85 -7.72
CA GLU A 41 -8.81 6.22 -8.41
C GLU A 41 -7.81 5.05 -8.56
N TYR A 42 -8.09 3.89 -7.95
CA TYR A 42 -7.13 2.80 -7.80
C TYR A 42 -7.64 1.50 -8.40
N ASP A 43 -6.78 0.83 -9.15
CA ASP A 43 -6.97 -0.56 -9.54
C ASP A 43 -6.76 -1.47 -8.33
N LEU A 44 -7.87 -1.89 -7.73
CA LEU A 44 -7.90 -2.75 -6.54
C LEU A 44 -7.27 -4.14 -6.78
N ASN A 45 -7.13 -4.55 -8.04
CA ASN A 45 -6.58 -5.84 -8.42
C ASN A 45 -5.14 -5.74 -8.92
N ARG A 46 -4.53 -4.54 -8.87
CA ARG A 46 -3.13 -4.35 -9.23
C ARG A 46 -2.25 -5.35 -8.46
N LEU A 47 -1.37 -6.01 -9.19
CA LEU A 47 -0.32 -6.84 -8.61
C LEU A 47 0.90 -5.99 -8.26
N GLU A 48 1.37 -6.18 -7.04
CA GLU A 48 2.66 -5.66 -6.56
C GLU A 48 3.82 -6.58 -6.99
N PRO A 49 5.09 -6.18 -6.82
CA PRO A 49 6.26 -6.95 -7.30
C PRO A 49 6.31 -8.40 -6.80
N ASN A 50 5.76 -8.64 -5.61
CA ASN A 50 5.64 -9.97 -5.01
C ASN A 50 4.42 -10.77 -5.51
N ASN A 51 3.78 -10.37 -6.61
CA ASN A 51 2.55 -10.95 -7.15
C ASN A 51 1.37 -10.98 -6.15
N SER A 52 1.35 -10.05 -5.18
CA SER A 52 0.23 -9.91 -4.23
C SER A 52 -0.66 -8.74 -4.60
N THR A 53 -1.92 -8.82 -4.20
CA THR A 53 -2.88 -7.71 -4.31
C THR A 53 -3.03 -7.01 -2.95
N PRO A 54 -3.61 -5.81 -2.89
CA PRO A 54 -3.93 -5.14 -1.62
C PRO A 54 -4.77 -6.01 -0.68
N LEU A 55 -5.71 -6.80 -1.22
CA LEU A 55 -6.51 -7.74 -0.43
C LEU A 55 -5.68 -8.88 0.17
N HIS A 56 -4.69 -9.40 -0.58
CA HIS A 56 -3.77 -10.41 -0.05
C HIS A 56 -2.97 -9.85 1.15
N ALA A 57 -2.49 -8.61 1.06
CA ALA A 57 -1.80 -7.95 2.17
C ALA A 57 -2.71 -7.82 3.39
N ALA A 58 -3.91 -7.26 3.21
CA ALA A 58 -4.87 -7.09 4.29
C ALA A 58 -5.16 -8.43 4.99
N CYS A 59 -5.42 -9.50 4.22
CA CYS A 59 -5.63 -10.84 4.77
C CYS A 59 -4.41 -11.40 5.51
N TYR A 60 -3.22 -11.29 4.94
CA TYR A 60 -1.97 -11.82 5.52
C TYR A 60 -1.67 -11.19 6.89
N TYR A 61 -1.91 -9.89 7.04
CA TYR A 61 -1.72 -9.16 8.30
C TYR A 61 -2.94 -9.20 9.23
N GLY A 62 -4.01 -9.93 8.86
CA GLY A 62 -5.20 -10.13 9.70
C GLY A 62 -6.19 -8.96 9.69
N HIS A 63 -6.16 -8.12 8.67
CA HIS A 63 -7.04 -6.98 8.42
C HIS A 63 -8.11 -7.36 7.39
N LYS A 64 -9.10 -8.14 7.81
CA LYS A 64 -10.21 -8.55 6.94
C LYS A 64 -11.25 -7.45 6.78
#